data_AF-A0A480A8Y6-F1
#
_entry.id   AF-A0A480A8Y6-F1
#
_cell.length_a   1.000
_cell.length_b   1.000
_cell.length_c   1.000
_cell.angle_alpha   90.00
_cell.angle_beta   90.00
_cell.angle_gamma   90.00
#
_symmetry.space_group_name_H-M   'P 1'
#
loop_
_entity.id
_entity.type
_entity.pdbx_description
1 polymer ?
#
loop_
_entity_poly.entity_id
_entity_poly.type
_entity_poly.pdbx_seq_one_letter_code
_entity_poly.pdbx_strand_id
1 'polypeptide(L)'
;MSKSEKELQELIQLFGWKLYLEPPSDEFKSKWEDFIQDQKNKDLVSKVCDSLLGLVQQSLNNRFGVNEQKISTYNQLEISEINKLWTEILDWLMLINDQKRDREEEIKLSKNLSRWKHILENKLKPKVLSIIEEVIKIHLEQKNKKTELLTNLDTPSTIKTSSGPIPPWQPEQETPIISTEKTPQNNPNLEETITPEKPKDEVTTPLGIWKYLPIPDNEPDKYDEYISKSGISPEGLNLIAARVRGKMHKHNGTNCDDWFEFAVSGKWTIIAVADGAGSKKLSRIGAKISCEAAVKYLSESLANHQIKEGITHSELSTGEDINEIKNILHQAMQTAYQAVEDKAKDSQDSLRYFRLLDNREAEIKDFSATLLLAVHTTIKVEENNYNLILTCQVGDGMLAAISQAGTLKLLGKPDSGDYAGQTDFLTSKNKLETSNLTQKTFHFLGNLKCLMVMTDGVADDYFPNDPGMLELYGDLVLNQIINIDKPENSEINQQLLTTNLGSINSVREVKSYFQTPVERIIDPYLANEPDKILISSVADYAKELNRAVFEVVASPALLAAGIMDELMCEKCQDISPDEKLLIWLDSYYRKGSFDDRTLVVIY
;
A
#
# COMPACT_ATOMS: atom_id res chain seq x y z
N MET A 1 -29.56 -16.44 37.21
CA MET A 1 -28.65 -16.33 36.06
C MET A 1 -28.54 -17.67 35.38
N SER A 2 -28.64 -17.68 34.05
CA SER A 2 -28.30 -18.86 33.25
C SER A 2 -26.81 -19.21 33.41
N LYS A 3 -26.42 -20.46 33.12
CA LYS A 3 -25.01 -20.89 33.21
C LYS A 3 -24.09 -20.02 32.34
N SER A 4 -24.58 -19.60 31.16
CA SER A 4 -23.89 -18.71 30.23
C SER A 4 -23.77 -17.27 30.74
N GLU A 5 -24.78 -16.74 31.44
CA GLU A 5 -24.68 -15.41 32.07
C GLU A 5 -23.63 -15.39 33.19
N LYS A 6 -23.49 -16.50 33.93
CA LYS A 6 -22.49 -16.62 34.98
C LYS A 6 -21.08 -16.71 34.41
N GLU A 7 -20.89 -17.50 33.35
CA GLU A 7 -19.61 -17.60 32.62
C GLU A 7 -19.22 -16.24 31.99
N LEU A 8 -20.18 -15.52 31.40
CA LEU A 8 -19.96 -14.18 30.86
C LEU A 8 -19.48 -13.20 31.93
N GLN A 9 -20.16 -13.14 33.08
CA GLN A 9 -19.81 -12.22 34.16
C GLN A 9 -18.44 -12.55 34.77
N GLU A 10 -18.12 -13.83 34.94
CA GLU A 10 -16.81 -14.28 35.43
C GLU A 10 -15.68 -13.89 34.47
N LEU A 11 -15.88 -14.04 33.15
CA LEU A 11 -14.88 -13.66 32.15
C LEU A 11 -14.69 -12.14 32.09
N ILE A 12 -15.76 -11.35 32.12
CA ILE A 12 -15.66 -9.87 32.14
C ILE A 12 -14.83 -9.41 33.34
N GLN A 13 -15.06 -9.98 34.53
CA GLN A 13 -14.30 -9.66 35.73
C GLN A 13 -12.84 -10.09 35.62
N LEU A 14 -12.57 -11.24 35.01
CA LEU A 14 -11.22 -11.76 34.83
C LEU A 14 -10.39 -10.91 33.85
N PHE A 15 -10.96 -10.52 32.71
CA PHE A 15 -10.34 -9.58 31.76
C PHE A 15 -10.21 -8.17 32.37
N GLY A 16 -11.22 -7.70 33.09
CA GLY A 16 -11.18 -6.44 33.83
C GLY A 16 -10.07 -6.42 34.88
N TRP A 17 -9.90 -7.52 35.63
CA TRP A 17 -8.80 -7.69 36.58
C TRP A 17 -7.44 -7.66 35.90
N LYS A 18 -7.27 -8.41 34.80
CA LYS A 18 -6.01 -8.41 34.06
C LYS A 18 -5.67 -7.00 33.60
N LEU A 19 -6.64 -6.25 33.09
CA LEU A 19 -6.48 -4.83 32.69
C LEU A 19 -6.32 -3.83 33.84
N TYR A 20 -6.17 -4.30 35.09
CA TYR A 20 -6.11 -3.47 36.30
C TYR A 20 -7.33 -2.57 36.52
N LEU A 21 -8.47 -2.93 35.93
CA LEU A 21 -9.75 -2.25 36.13
C LEU A 21 -10.49 -2.79 37.36
N GLU A 22 -10.12 -3.97 37.84
CA GLU A 22 -10.57 -4.54 39.12
C GLU A 22 -9.45 -4.55 40.18
N PRO A 23 -9.78 -4.57 41.48
CA PRO A 23 -8.78 -4.62 42.54
C PRO A 23 -7.86 -5.84 42.44
N PRO A 24 -6.59 -5.74 42.88
CA PRO A 24 -5.69 -6.89 42.97
C PRO A 24 -6.33 -8.05 43.75
N SER A 25 -6.18 -9.27 43.23
CA SER A 25 -6.80 -10.47 43.79
C SER A 25 -5.95 -11.67 43.40
N ASP A 26 -5.42 -12.37 44.41
CA ASP A 26 -4.64 -13.59 44.19
C ASP A 26 -5.51 -14.70 43.57
N GLU A 27 -6.81 -14.68 43.84
CA GLU A 27 -7.78 -15.60 43.23
C GLU A 27 -7.91 -15.35 41.71
N PHE A 28 -8.03 -14.08 41.28
CA PHE A 28 -8.10 -13.76 39.84
C PHE A 28 -6.77 -13.99 39.14
N LYS A 29 -5.64 -13.79 39.83
CA LYS A 29 -4.31 -14.12 39.30
C LYS A 29 -4.19 -15.59 38.95
N SER A 30 -4.51 -16.47 39.91
CA SER A 30 -4.50 -17.92 39.69
C SER A 30 -5.45 -18.31 38.55
N LYS A 31 -6.68 -17.76 38.54
CA LYS A 31 -7.65 -18.04 37.47
C LYS A 31 -7.19 -17.58 36.10
N TRP A 32 -6.50 -16.45 36.00
CA TRP A 32 -5.98 -15.96 34.73
C TRP A 32 -4.83 -16.84 34.22
N GLU A 33 -3.92 -17.23 35.11
CA GLU A 33 -2.82 -18.14 34.78
C GLU A 33 -3.35 -19.49 34.25
N ASP A 34 -4.39 -20.05 34.87
CA ASP A 34 -5.04 -21.26 34.36
C ASP A 34 -5.78 -21.00 33.03
N PHE A 35 -6.45 -19.84 32.90
CA PHE A 35 -7.24 -19.49 31.73
C PHE A 35 -6.40 -19.40 30.45
N ILE A 36 -5.21 -18.81 30.50
CA ILE A 36 -4.32 -18.62 29.33
C ILE A 36 -3.58 -19.89 28.91
N GLN A 37 -3.51 -20.92 29.77
CA GLN A 37 -2.91 -22.21 29.42
C GLN A 37 -3.77 -23.01 28.44
N ASP A 38 -5.09 -22.77 28.41
CA ASP A 38 -5.98 -23.39 27.43
C ASP A 38 -5.86 -22.70 26.07
N GLN A 39 -5.41 -23.44 25.07
CA GLN A 39 -5.23 -22.97 23.69
C GLN A 39 -6.53 -22.43 23.08
N LYS A 40 -7.71 -22.89 23.54
CA LYS A 40 -9.02 -22.39 23.08
C LYS A 40 -9.32 -20.97 23.59
N ASN A 41 -8.79 -20.61 24.74
CA ASN A 41 -8.99 -19.29 25.35
C ASN A 41 -8.05 -18.24 24.77
N LYS A 42 -6.90 -18.63 24.19
CA LYS A 42 -5.97 -17.70 23.54
C LYS A 42 -6.59 -16.98 22.34
N ASP A 43 -7.44 -17.66 21.57
CA ASP A 43 -8.20 -17.04 20.47
C ASP A 43 -9.18 -15.97 20.99
N LEU A 44 -9.85 -16.23 22.12
CA LEU A 44 -10.72 -15.26 22.77
C LEU A 44 -9.92 -14.05 23.28
N VAL A 45 -8.74 -14.27 23.88
CA VAL A 45 -7.86 -13.17 24.31
C VAL A 45 -7.42 -12.32 23.12
N SER A 46 -7.02 -12.92 22.00
CA SER A 46 -6.66 -12.20 20.77
C SER A 46 -7.80 -11.33 20.27
N LYS A 47 -9.01 -11.89 20.15
CA LYS A 47 -10.20 -11.16 19.68
C LYS A 47 -10.57 -9.99 20.57
N VAL A 48 -10.45 -10.15 21.89
CA VAL A 48 -10.64 -9.07 22.86
C VAL A 48 -9.57 -7.98 22.65
N CYS A 49 -8.31 -8.35 22.45
CA CYS A 49 -7.23 -7.39 22.19
C CYS A 49 -7.45 -6.63 20.88
N ASP A 50 -7.79 -7.31 19.79
CA ASP A 50 -8.05 -6.70 18.48
C ASP A 50 -9.21 -5.69 18.55
N SER A 51 -10.28 -6.05 19.27
CA SER A 51 -11.44 -5.18 19.45
C SER A 51 -11.14 -3.97 20.33
N LEU A 52 -10.32 -4.15 21.37
CA LEU A 52 -9.85 -3.04 22.21
C LEU A 52 -8.88 -2.11 21.45
N LEU A 53 -8.02 -2.65 20.59
CA LEU A 53 -7.15 -1.90 19.68
C LEU A 53 -7.96 -0.99 18.75
N GLY A 54 -8.98 -1.55 18.08
CA GLY A 54 -9.88 -0.77 17.22
C GLY A 54 -10.61 0.35 17.97
N LEU A 55 -10.98 0.13 19.24
CA LEU A 55 -11.64 1.15 20.06
C LEU A 55 -10.67 2.19 20.64
N VAL A 56 -9.42 1.85 20.95
CA VAL A 56 -8.43 2.88 21.33
C VAL A 56 -8.26 3.84 20.15
N GLN A 57 -8.11 3.33 18.93
CA GLN A 57 -8.04 4.14 17.71
C GLN A 57 -9.31 4.98 17.50
N GLN A 58 -10.51 4.38 17.60
CA GLN A 58 -11.76 5.12 17.42
C GLN A 58 -12.10 6.08 18.58
N SER A 59 -11.77 5.74 19.82
CA SER A 59 -12.06 6.58 20.98
C SER A 59 -11.10 7.75 21.08
N LEU A 60 -9.86 7.62 20.60
CA LEU A 60 -8.96 8.75 20.41
C LEU A 60 -9.51 9.70 19.32
N ASN A 61 -10.01 9.15 18.21
CA ASN A 61 -10.64 9.95 17.15
C ASN A 61 -11.93 10.65 17.60
N ASN A 62 -12.82 9.94 18.31
CA ASN A 62 -14.14 10.44 18.72
C ASN A 62 -14.11 11.30 20.00
N ARG A 63 -13.19 11.04 20.94
CA ARG A 63 -13.14 11.75 22.23
C ARG A 63 -12.28 13.01 22.17
N PHE A 64 -11.39 13.12 21.18
CA PHE A 64 -10.60 14.32 20.92
C PHE A 64 -11.03 15.09 19.68
N GLY A 65 -12.08 14.62 18.99
CA GLY A 65 -12.81 15.40 18.00
C GLY A 65 -11.90 16.04 16.97
N VAL A 66 -11.37 15.26 16.04
CA VAL A 66 -10.82 15.81 14.78
C VAL A 66 -11.99 16.25 13.90
N ASN A 67 -12.70 17.25 14.39
CA ASN A 67 -13.37 18.31 13.65
C ASN A 67 -12.81 19.58 14.31
N GLU A 68 -12.23 20.46 13.53
CA GLU A 68 -11.23 21.50 13.89
C GLU A 68 -11.60 22.55 14.97
N GLN A 69 -12.59 22.33 15.83
CA GLN A 69 -12.99 23.31 16.85
C GLN A 69 -13.35 22.65 18.18
N LYS A 70 -12.33 22.34 19.00
CA LYS A 70 -12.28 22.43 20.49
C LYS A 70 -11.22 21.48 21.08
N ILE A 71 -9.94 21.77 20.85
CA ILE A 71 -8.86 21.29 21.72
C ILE A 71 -8.41 22.49 22.55
N SER A 72 -9.12 22.80 23.64
CA SER A 72 -8.74 23.91 24.52
C SER A 72 -8.74 23.57 26.01
N THR A 73 -8.77 22.29 26.38
CA THR A 73 -8.82 21.89 27.80
C THR A 73 -7.97 20.70 28.20
N TYR A 74 -7.16 20.13 27.30
CA TYR A 74 -6.21 19.07 27.65
C TYR A 74 -4.82 19.38 27.07
N ASN A 75 -3.80 19.30 27.92
CA ASN A 75 -2.41 19.55 27.55
C ASN A 75 -1.96 18.45 26.57
N GLN A 76 -1.36 18.81 25.42
CA GLN A 76 -0.89 17.83 24.42
C GLN A 76 0.08 16.77 25.01
N LEU A 77 0.81 17.13 26.08
CA LEU A 77 1.63 16.22 26.87
C LEU A 77 0.84 15.10 27.56
N GLU A 78 -0.33 15.41 28.12
CA GLU A 78 -1.19 14.42 28.78
C GLU A 78 -1.76 13.42 27.76
N ILE A 79 -2.07 13.89 26.55
CA ILE A 79 -2.57 13.06 25.45
C ILE A 79 -1.50 12.05 25.00
N SER A 80 -0.26 12.53 24.82
CA SER A 80 0.87 11.65 24.48
C SER A 80 1.16 10.62 25.58
N GLU A 81 1.07 11.00 26.85
CA GLU A 81 1.29 10.09 27.97
C GLU A 81 0.19 9.03 28.12
N ILE A 82 -1.07 9.39 27.85
CA ILE A 82 -2.19 8.44 27.84
C ILE A 82 -2.05 7.45 26.68
N ASN A 83 -1.68 7.92 25.47
CA ASN A 83 -1.44 7.04 24.32
C ASN A 83 -0.30 6.06 24.60
N LYS A 84 0.77 6.53 25.21
CA LYS A 84 1.91 5.70 25.60
C LYS A 84 1.51 4.64 26.63
N LEU A 85 0.71 5.01 27.64
CA LEU A 85 0.19 4.05 28.63
C LEU A 85 -0.66 2.96 27.97
N TRP A 86 -1.55 3.32 27.03
CA TRP A 86 -2.40 2.34 26.36
C TRP A 86 -1.62 1.39 25.45
N THR A 87 -0.59 1.91 24.77
CA THR A 87 0.33 1.08 23.99
C THR A 87 1.06 0.09 24.90
N GLU A 88 1.58 0.55 26.05
CA GLU A 88 2.24 -0.31 27.04
C GLU A 88 1.29 -1.40 27.62
N ILE A 89 0.01 -1.08 27.85
CA ILE A 89 -1.00 -2.05 28.34
C ILE A 89 -1.35 -3.08 27.27
N LEU A 90 -1.49 -2.66 26.00
CA LEU A 90 -1.81 -3.55 24.89
C LEU A 90 -0.66 -4.49 24.57
N ASP A 91 0.59 -3.98 24.54
CA ASP A 91 1.79 -4.81 24.42
C ASP A 91 1.87 -5.84 25.55
N TRP A 92 1.48 -5.47 26.77
CA TRP A 92 1.46 -6.37 27.92
C TRP A 92 0.37 -7.45 27.85
N LEU A 93 -0.78 -7.16 27.23
CA LEU A 93 -1.82 -8.17 26.97
C LEU A 93 -1.45 -9.13 25.83
N MET A 94 -0.75 -8.65 24.81
CA MET A 94 -0.35 -9.44 23.63
C MET A 94 0.80 -10.40 23.92
N LEU A 95 1.63 -10.12 24.93
CA LEU A 95 2.75 -10.97 25.38
C LEU A 95 2.29 -12.10 26.33
N ILE A 96 1.35 -12.92 25.86
CA ILE A 96 0.70 -14.00 26.63
C ILE A 96 1.68 -15.10 27.09
N ASN A 97 2.94 -15.11 26.62
CA ASN A 97 3.83 -16.26 26.81
C ASN A 97 5.25 -15.94 27.32
N ASP A 98 5.55 -14.70 27.69
CA ASP A 98 6.92 -14.39 28.14
C ASP A 98 7.02 -14.42 29.68
N GLN A 99 7.44 -15.58 30.22
CA GLN A 99 7.77 -15.71 31.65
C GLN A 99 9.01 -14.89 32.07
N LYS A 100 9.60 -14.10 31.16
CA LYS A 100 10.73 -13.22 31.45
C LYS A 100 10.37 -11.78 31.17
N ARG A 101 9.56 -11.18 32.03
CA ARG A 101 9.59 -9.72 32.21
C ARG A 101 10.02 -9.35 33.62
N ASP A 102 10.93 -8.39 33.66
CA ASP A 102 11.66 -7.98 34.83
C ASP A 102 10.71 -7.29 35.83
N ARG A 103 10.94 -7.46 37.13
CA ARG A 103 10.11 -6.85 38.20
C ARG A 103 10.02 -5.32 38.03
N GLU A 104 11.02 -4.71 37.40
CA GLU A 104 11.09 -3.28 37.13
C GLU A 104 10.02 -2.80 36.13
N GLU A 105 9.65 -3.61 35.13
CA GLU A 105 8.63 -3.25 34.14
C GLU A 105 7.22 -3.27 34.73
N GLU A 106 6.90 -4.27 35.57
CA GLU A 106 5.64 -4.31 36.31
C GLU A 106 5.52 -3.13 37.30
N ILE A 107 6.61 -2.77 37.97
CA ILE A 107 6.66 -1.60 38.87
C ILE A 107 6.46 -0.29 38.09
N LYS A 108 7.00 -0.19 36.87
CA LYS A 108 6.84 0.98 36.00
C LYS A 108 5.39 1.12 35.51
N LEU A 109 4.78 0.03 35.06
CA LEU A 109 3.39 0.01 34.59
C LEU A 109 2.41 0.35 35.73
N SER A 110 2.59 -0.25 36.92
CA SER A 110 1.76 0.03 38.09
C SER A 110 1.84 1.49 38.58
N LYS A 111 3.02 2.12 38.48
CA LYS A 111 3.18 3.56 38.74
C LYS A 111 2.44 4.43 37.71
N ASN A 112 2.53 4.09 36.43
CA ASN A 112 1.83 4.82 35.37
C ASN A 112 0.30 4.67 35.48
N LEU A 113 -0.20 3.46 35.78
CA LEU A 113 -1.62 3.19 36.04
C LEU A 113 -2.16 4.01 37.22
N SER A 114 -1.38 4.12 38.30
CA SER A 114 -1.75 4.90 39.48
C SER A 114 -1.93 6.39 39.17
N ARG A 115 -1.09 6.94 38.27
CA ARG A 115 -1.16 8.33 37.81
C ARG A 115 -2.45 8.63 37.03
N TRP A 116 -2.94 7.66 36.26
CA TRP A 116 -4.13 7.82 35.40
C TRP A 116 -5.40 7.17 35.94
N LYS A 117 -5.34 6.65 37.18
CA LYS A 117 -6.40 5.88 37.85
C LYS A 117 -7.79 6.50 37.74
N HIS A 118 -7.91 7.81 37.97
CA HIS A 118 -9.20 8.51 37.92
C HIS A 118 -9.85 8.48 36.52
N ILE A 119 -9.06 8.60 35.44
CA ILE A 119 -9.56 8.54 34.05
C ILE A 119 -9.89 7.09 33.67
N LEU A 120 -9.05 6.15 34.08
CA LEU A 120 -9.27 4.72 33.84
C LEU A 120 -10.56 4.24 34.50
N GLU A 121 -10.76 4.53 35.79
CA GLU A 121 -11.92 4.05 36.54
C GLU A 121 -13.24 4.72 36.14
N ASN A 122 -13.27 6.04 35.94
CA ASN A 122 -14.54 6.77 35.76
C ASN A 122 -14.92 7.02 34.30
N LYS A 123 -13.94 7.02 33.38
CA LYS A 123 -14.16 7.41 31.99
C LYS A 123 -13.94 6.27 30.99
N LEU A 124 -13.03 5.35 31.25
CA LEU A 124 -12.64 4.30 30.29
C LEU A 124 -13.17 2.92 30.68
N LYS A 125 -13.14 2.55 31.97
CA LYS A 125 -13.62 1.26 32.49
C LYS A 125 -15.01 0.87 31.98
N PRO A 126 -16.04 1.74 31.98
CA PRO A 126 -17.37 1.35 31.51
C PRO A 126 -17.40 0.99 30.02
N LYS A 127 -16.61 1.69 29.19
CA LYS A 127 -16.54 1.44 27.73
C LYS A 127 -15.71 0.21 27.41
N VAL A 128 -14.60 0.01 28.11
CA VAL A 128 -13.74 -1.16 27.95
C VAL A 128 -14.50 -2.43 28.35
N LEU A 129 -15.21 -2.40 29.49
CA LEU A 129 -16.00 -3.53 29.94
C LEU A 129 -17.18 -3.84 29.00
N SER A 130 -17.83 -2.84 28.40
CA SER A 130 -18.93 -3.09 27.45
C SER A 130 -18.46 -3.80 26.17
N ILE A 131 -17.25 -3.51 25.69
CA ILE A 131 -16.67 -4.17 24.51
C ILE A 131 -16.25 -5.60 24.85
N ILE A 132 -15.59 -5.77 25.99
CA ILE A 132 -15.23 -7.09 26.50
C ILE A 132 -16.49 -7.95 26.63
N GLU A 133 -17.57 -7.39 27.16
CA GLU A 133 -18.87 -8.05 27.22
C GLU A 133 -19.40 -8.44 25.84
N GLU A 134 -19.38 -7.52 24.86
CA GLU A 134 -19.84 -7.79 23.49
C GLU A 134 -19.05 -8.91 22.80
N VAL A 135 -17.72 -8.86 22.87
CA VAL A 135 -16.82 -9.86 22.27
C VAL A 135 -17.01 -11.23 22.93
N ILE A 136 -17.06 -11.29 24.26
CA ILE A 136 -17.28 -12.55 24.98
C ILE A 136 -18.67 -13.10 24.66
N LYS A 137 -19.69 -12.25 24.55
CA LYS A 137 -21.05 -12.68 24.21
C LYS A 137 -21.11 -13.31 22.81
N ILE A 138 -20.52 -12.67 21.81
CA ILE A 138 -20.40 -13.22 20.45
C ILE A 138 -19.65 -14.57 20.47
N HIS A 139 -18.56 -14.66 21.23
CA HIS A 139 -17.79 -15.90 21.34
C HIS A 139 -18.59 -17.03 21.99
N LEU A 140 -19.31 -16.75 23.09
CA LEU A 140 -20.15 -17.74 23.77
C LEU A 140 -21.34 -18.17 22.90
N GLU A 141 -21.95 -17.26 22.14
CA GLU A 141 -23.02 -17.59 21.18
C GLU A 141 -22.52 -18.50 20.05
N GLN A 142 -21.32 -18.25 19.52
CA GLN A 142 -20.68 -19.11 18.52
C GLN A 142 -20.31 -20.49 19.09
N LYS A 143 -19.81 -20.54 20.33
CA LYS A 143 -19.51 -21.79 21.06
C LYS A 143 -20.77 -22.63 21.29
N ASN A 144 -21.89 -21.99 21.64
CA ASN A 144 -23.17 -22.66 21.84
C ASN A 144 -23.77 -23.18 20.52
N LYS A 145 -23.74 -22.40 19.44
CA LYS A 145 -24.17 -22.85 18.10
C LYS A 145 -23.35 -24.03 17.59
N LYS A 146 -22.04 -24.04 17.82
CA LYS A 146 -21.14 -25.15 17.44
C LYS A 146 -21.45 -26.42 18.23
N THR A 147 -21.87 -26.27 19.49
CA THR A 147 -22.29 -27.39 20.35
C THR A 147 -23.66 -27.94 19.94
N GLU A 148 -24.61 -27.09 19.53
CA GLU A 148 -25.91 -27.51 18.98
C GLU A 148 -25.80 -28.21 17.61
N LEU A 149 -24.88 -27.76 16.75
CA LEU A 149 -24.58 -28.39 15.46
C LEU A 149 -23.94 -29.78 15.62
N LEU A 150 -23.12 -29.98 16.66
CA LEU A 150 -22.51 -31.28 16.98
C LEU A 150 -23.52 -32.27 17.57
N THR A 151 -24.57 -31.80 18.24
CA THR A 151 -25.65 -32.67 18.74
C THR A 151 -26.68 -33.10 17.68
N ASN A 152 -26.74 -32.40 16.54
CA ASN A 152 -27.73 -32.66 15.47
C ASN A 152 -27.22 -33.57 14.34
N LEU A 153 -26.00 -34.13 14.46
CA LEU A 153 -25.41 -35.02 13.44
C LEU A 153 -25.73 -36.51 13.62
N ASP A 154 -26.45 -36.90 14.69
CA ASP A 154 -26.89 -38.28 14.92
C ASP A 154 -28.39 -38.47 14.61
N THR A 155 -28.79 -38.35 13.34
CA THR A 155 -30.01 -39.03 12.83
C THR A 155 -29.95 -39.20 11.30
N PRO A 156 -30.21 -40.39 10.74
CA PRO A 156 -30.17 -40.60 9.29
C PRO A 156 -31.55 -40.34 8.68
N SER A 157 -31.66 -39.44 7.69
CA SER A 157 -32.84 -39.42 6.82
C SER A 157 -32.61 -38.84 5.41
N THR A 158 -32.72 -39.75 4.44
CA THR A 158 -33.34 -39.64 3.10
C THR A 158 -33.12 -38.38 2.23
N ILE A 159 -32.35 -38.59 1.17
CA ILE A 159 -32.21 -37.72 -0.01
C ILE A 159 -33.53 -37.66 -0.80
N LYS A 160 -34.01 -36.45 -1.07
CA LYS A 160 -34.89 -36.14 -2.21
C LYS A 160 -34.20 -35.12 -3.11
N THR A 161 -34.05 -35.47 -4.37
CA THR A 161 -33.55 -34.63 -5.46
C THR A 161 -34.64 -33.66 -5.92
N SER A 162 -34.29 -32.39 -6.13
CA SER A 162 -35.04 -31.49 -7.00
C SER A 162 -34.08 -30.65 -7.84
N SER A 163 -34.13 -30.91 -9.14
CA SER A 163 -33.51 -30.16 -10.24
C SER A 163 -34.23 -28.83 -10.49
N GLY A 164 -33.48 -27.73 -10.53
CA GLY A 164 -33.92 -26.42 -11.02
C GLY A 164 -32.71 -25.51 -11.33
N PRO A 165 -32.77 -24.62 -12.33
CA PRO A 165 -31.64 -23.80 -12.75
C PRO A 165 -31.34 -22.68 -11.72
N ILE A 166 -30.05 -22.47 -11.46
CA ILE A 166 -29.51 -21.46 -10.54
C ILE A 166 -29.54 -20.09 -11.24
N PRO A 167 -30.06 -19.01 -10.61
CA PRO A 167 -30.04 -17.68 -11.20
C PRO A 167 -28.64 -17.03 -11.13
N PRO A 168 -28.33 -16.07 -12.04
CA PRO A 168 -27.04 -15.40 -12.09
C PRO A 168 -26.77 -14.50 -10.86
N TRP A 169 -25.49 -14.37 -10.52
CA TRP A 169 -24.96 -13.63 -9.37
C TRP A 169 -25.26 -12.11 -9.45
N GLN A 170 -25.59 -11.51 -8.31
CA GLN A 170 -25.73 -10.06 -8.11
C GLN A 170 -24.86 -9.61 -6.91
N PRO A 171 -24.20 -8.44 -6.98
CA PRO A 171 -23.41 -7.90 -5.89
C PRO A 171 -24.28 -7.42 -4.72
N GLU A 172 -23.82 -7.62 -3.49
CA GLU A 172 -24.48 -7.18 -2.25
C GLU A 172 -24.59 -5.65 -2.20
N GLN A 173 -25.81 -5.15 -2.03
CA GLN A 173 -26.09 -3.74 -1.76
C GLN A 173 -25.98 -3.48 -0.25
N GLU A 174 -25.01 -2.70 0.19
CA GLU A 174 -25.05 -2.10 1.52
C GLU A 174 -26.06 -0.94 1.53
N THR A 175 -27.13 -1.10 2.31
CA THR A 175 -28.10 -0.03 2.58
C THR A 175 -27.52 1.05 3.50
N PRO A 176 -27.69 2.35 3.17
CA PRO A 176 -27.26 3.44 4.04
C PRO A 176 -28.23 3.63 5.22
N ILE A 177 -27.68 3.66 6.44
CA ILE A 177 -28.42 4.00 7.66
C ILE A 177 -28.53 5.53 7.75
N ILE A 178 -29.75 6.04 7.61
CA ILE A 178 -30.12 7.43 7.90
C ILE A 178 -30.24 7.59 9.42
N SER A 179 -29.40 8.41 10.04
CA SER A 179 -29.60 8.89 11.41
C SER A 179 -30.09 10.33 11.41
N THR A 180 -31.32 10.50 11.87
CA THR A 180 -31.96 11.79 12.16
C THR A 180 -31.45 12.33 13.49
N GLU A 181 -30.82 13.51 13.50
CA GLU A 181 -30.61 14.26 14.74
C GLU A 181 -31.49 15.51 14.83
N LYS A 182 -32.17 15.60 15.97
CA LYS A 182 -33.08 16.67 16.38
C LYS A 182 -32.28 17.83 16.95
N THR A 183 -32.69 19.04 16.58
CA THR A 183 -32.28 20.31 17.17
C THR A 183 -32.72 20.42 18.63
N PRO A 184 -32.00 21.19 19.46
CA PRO A 184 -32.71 22.16 20.30
C PRO A 184 -32.17 23.60 20.28
N GLN A 185 -33.13 24.49 20.49
CA GLN A 185 -33.21 25.94 20.51
C GLN A 185 -32.21 26.74 21.38
N ASN A 186 -31.79 27.89 20.82
CA ASN A 186 -31.61 29.26 21.35
C ASN A 186 -31.57 29.52 22.87
N ASN A 187 -30.58 30.31 23.30
CA ASN A 187 -30.83 31.67 23.84
C ASN A 187 -29.60 32.60 23.73
N PRO A 188 -29.79 33.94 23.71
CA PRO A 188 -28.89 34.94 23.13
C PRO A 188 -28.03 35.72 24.14
N ASN A 189 -27.17 36.60 23.58
CA ASN A 189 -26.36 37.67 24.18
C ASN A 189 -25.01 37.27 24.78
N LEU A 190 -23.94 37.72 24.12
CA LEU A 190 -23.21 38.95 24.49
C LEU A 190 -22.28 39.35 23.33
N GLU A 191 -22.51 40.55 22.80
CA GLU A 191 -21.64 41.24 21.85
C GLU A 191 -20.38 41.72 22.58
N GLU A 192 -19.20 41.34 22.11
CA GLU A 192 -18.01 42.17 22.22
C GLU A 192 -17.23 42.14 20.90
N THR A 193 -17.14 43.32 20.31
CA THR A 193 -16.42 43.71 19.11
C THR A 193 -14.92 43.51 19.27
N ILE A 194 -14.32 42.62 18.48
CA ILE A 194 -12.88 42.60 18.24
C ILE A 194 -12.64 42.54 16.73
N THR A 195 -11.93 43.56 16.25
CA THR A 195 -11.47 43.81 14.89
C THR A 195 -10.69 42.64 14.28
N PRO A 196 -10.71 42.45 12.94
CA PRO A 196 -10.01 41.35 12.29
C PRO A 196 -8.49 41.60 12.29
N GLU A 197 -7.76 40.96 13.19
CA GLU A 197 -6.32 40.79 13.05
C GLU A 197 -6.03 39.64 12.07
N LYS A 198 -5.13 39.92 11.12
CA LYS A 198 -4.58 38.96 10.15
C LYS A 198 -4.15 37.64 10.82
N PRO A 199 -4.33 36.48 10.17
CA PRO A 199 -3.79 35.23 10.67
C PRO A 199 -2.27 35.34 10.77
N LYS A 200 -1.72 35.17 11.96
CA LYS A 200 -0.29 34.94 12.18
C LYS A 200 -0.05 33.45 12.10
N ASP A 201 0.59 33.07 10.99
CA ASP A 201 1.53 31.98 10.79
C ASP A 201 1.35 30.71 11.64
N GLU A 202 0.91 29.67 10.94
CA GLU A 202 1.16 28.27 11.27
C GLU A 202 2.61 28.07 11.70
N VAL A 203 2.83 27.20 12.69
CA VAL A 203 4.17 26.70 13.00
C VAL A 203 4.56 25.73 11.89
N THR A 204 4.92 26.27 10.73
CA THR A 204 5.82 25.62 9.79
C THR A 204 7.15 25.49 10.49
N THR A 205 7.59 24.26 10.75
CA THR A 205 9.03 24.06 10.95
C THR A 205 9.67 24.46 9.63
N PRO A 206 10.63 25.40 9.56
CA PRO A 206 11.18 25.84 8.30
C PRO A 206 12.01 24.69 7.73
N LEU A 207 11.40 23.87 6.87
CA LEU A 207 12.15 23.02 5.96
C LEU A 207 13.01 23.96 5.14
N GLY A 208 14.33 23.90 5.35
CA GLY A 208 15.27 24.59 4.47
C GLY A 208 14.96 24.22 3.01
N ILE A 209 15.14 25.18 2.11
CA ILE A 209 14.96 25.01 0.67
C ILE A 209 15.63 23.68 0.25
N TRP A 210 14.86 22.77 -0.36
CA TRP A 210 15.42 21.52 -0.90
C TRP A 210 16.56 21.85 -1.85
N LYS A 211 17.70 21.18 -1.67
CA LYS A 211 18.92 21.46 -2.42
C LYS A 211 19.34 20.22 -3.19
N TYR A 212 20.01 20.44 -4.31
CA TYR A 212 20.74 19.39 -4.99
C TYR A 212 22.14 19.25 -4.38
N LEU A 213 22.49 18.05 -3.92
CA LEU A 213 23.85 17.66 -3.61
C LEU A 213 24.29 16.52 -4.55
N PRO A 214 25.47 16.65 -5.20
CA PRO A 214 26.01 15.57 -6.02
C PRO A 214 26.40 14.38 -5.14
N ILE A 215 26.37 13.18 -5.73
CA ILE A 215 26.81 11.96 -5.06
C ILE A 215 28.35 12.03 -4.87
N PRO A 216 28.91 11.85 -3.66
CA PRO A 216 30.35 11.95 -3.41
C PRO A 216 31.21 10.98 -4.24
N ASP A 217 32.27 11.44 -4.92
CA ASP A 217 33.16 10.67 -5.84
C ASP A 217 33.77 9.38 -5.28
N ASN A 218 33.84 9.25 -3.97
CA ASN A 218 34.36 8.08 -3.29
C ASN A 218 33.31 7.00 -3.01
N GLU A 219 32.02 7.23 -3.27
CA GLU A 219 30.98 6.21 -3.18
C GLU A 219 31.27 5.07 -4.19
N PRO A 220 31.29 3.80 -3.74
CA PRO A 220 31.47 2.67 -4.63
C PRO A 220 30.20 2.42 -5.46
N ASP A 221 30.35 1.88 -6.67
CA ASP A 221 29.25 1.43 -7.53
C ASP A 221 28.13 2.48 -7.65
N LYS A 222 28.53 3.71 -7.97
CA LYS A 222 27.58 4.76 -8.34
C LYS A 222 26.89 4.40 -9.63
N TYR A 223 25.61 4.74 -9.70
CA TYR A 223 24.83 4.70 -10.93
C TYR A 223 24.36 6.10 -11.27
N ASP A 224 23.97 6.27 -12.54
CA ASP A 224 23.33 7.50 -12.98
C ASP A 224 22.03 7.73 -12.19
N GLU A 225 21.78 8.99 -11.83
CA GLU A 225 20.59 9.36 -11.06
C GLU A 225 19.29 9.32 -11.89
N TYR A 226 19.44 9.24 -13.22
CA TYR A 226 18.39 9.22 -14.22
C TYR A 226 18.62 8.04 -15.16
N ILE A 227 17.71 7.08 -15.19
CA ILE A 227 17.73 5.97 -16.14
C ILE A 227 16.35 5.82 -16.75
N SER A 228 16.26 5.80 -18.08
CA SER A 228 15.04 5.42 -18.80
C SER A 228 15.34 4.29 -19.80
N LYS A 229 14.31 3.54 -20.16
CA LYS A 229 14.40 2.44 -21.11
C LYS A 229 13.05 2.27 -21.82
N SER A 230 13.08 2.09 -23.13
CA SER A 230 11.92 1.70 -23.92
C SER A 230 12.12 0.37 -24.64
N GLY A 231 11.00 -0.27 -24.97
CA GLY A 231 10.91 -1.55 -25.64
C GLY A 231 9.51 -1.79 -26.19
N ILE A 232 9.34 -2.93 -26.85
CA ILE A 232 8.05 -3.35 -27.42
C ILE A 232 7.85 -4.82 -27.04
N SER A 233 6.66 -5.15 -26.54
CA SER A 233 6.31 -6.53 -26.22
C SER A 233 6.12 -7.39 -27.48
N PRO A 234 6.10 -8.73 -27.38
CA PRO A 234 5.91 -9.61 -28.54
C PRO A 234 4.65 -9.33 -29.37
N GLU A 235 3.58 -8.87 -28.72
CA GLU A 235 2.30 -8.50 -29.35
C GLU A 235 2.19 -7.02 -29.74
N GLY A 236 3.26 -6.24 -29.59
CA GLY A 236 3.34 -4.87 -30.08
C GLY A 236 2.89 -3.78 -29.11
N LEU A 237 2.73 -4.09 -27.82
CA LEU A 237 2.47 -3.08 -26.79
C LEU A 237 3.76 -2.34 -26.45
N ASN A 238 3.63 -1.06 -26.10
CA ASN A 238 4.77 -0.25 -25.70
C ASN A 238 5.20 -0.63 -24.28
N LEU A 239 6.50 -0.72 -24.07
CA LEU A 239 7.11 -0.93 -22.76
C LEU A 239 8.02 0.25 -22.47
N ILE A 240 7.75 0.98 -21.39
CA ILE A 240 8.56 2.11 -20.95
C ILE A 240 8.91 1.95 -19.48
N ALA A 241 10.08 2.44 -19.11
CA ALA A 241 10.54 2.45 -17.74
C ALA A 241 11.36 3.70 -17.47
N ALA A 242 11.24 4.23 -16.25
CA ALA A 242 12.15 5.23 -15.77
C ALA A 242 12.38 5.07 -14.27
N ARG A 243 13.56 5.53 -13.85
CA ARG A 243 14.03 5.60 -12.46
C ARG A 243 14.70 6.95 -12.24
N VAL A 244 14.34 7.59 -11.13
CA VAL A 244 14.90 8.88 -10.73
C VAL A 244 15.23 8.90 -9.26
N ARG A 245 16.31 9.64 -8.92
CA ARG A 245 16.71 9.90 -7.54
C ARG A 245 15.73 10.84 -6.85
N GLY A 246 15.22 10.43 -5.70
CA GLY A 246 14.25 11.16 -4.89
C GLY A 246 14.78 12.47 -4.31
N LYS A 247 13.85 13.37 -3.90
CA LYS A 247 14.20 14.67 -3.30
C LYS A 247 15.04 14.50 -2.04
N MET A 248 14.73 13.51 -1.21
CA MET A 248 15.45 13.26 0.04
C MET A 248 16.89 12.84 -0.25
N HIS A 249 17.10 11.95 -1.21
CA HIS A 249 18.43 11.53 -1.62
C HIS A 249 19.23 12.66 -2.28
N LYS A 250 18.60 13.48 -3.14
CA LYS A 250 19.21 14.71 -3.68
C LYS A 250 19.65 15.66 -2.58
N HIS A 251 18.82 15.87 -1.55
CA HIS A 251 19.14 16.74 -0.41
C HIS A 251 20.29 16.23 0.43
N ASN A 252 20.37 14.91 0.61
CA ASN A 252 21.35 14.25 1.46
C ASN A 252 22.66 13.94 0.73
N GLY A 253 22.71 14.05 -0.59
CA GLY A 253 23.90 13.66 -1.37
C GLY A 253 24.07 12.14 -1.49
N THR A 254 23.04 11.34 -1.23
CA THR A 254 23.09 9.87 -1.28
C THR A 254 22.68 9.33 -2.65
N ASN A 255 23.06 8.09 -2.95
CA ASN A 255 22.65 7.42 -4.19
C ASN A 255 21.13 7.22 -4.24
N CYS A 256 20.64 6.96 -5.45
CA CYS A 256 19.33 6.34 -5.63
C CYS A 256 19.47 4.83 -5.34
N ASP A 257 18.55 4.27 -4.59
CA ASP A 257 18.52 2.90 -4.08
C ASP A 257 17.55 1.98 -4.83
N ASP A 258 16.62 2.56 -5.59
CA ASP A 258 15.76 1.83 -6.52
C ASP A 258 16.53 1.08 -7.62
N TRP A 259 15.90 0.13 -8.30
CA TRP A 259 16.32 -0.38 -9.60
C TRP A 259 15.14 -0.96 -10.41
N PHE A 260 15.28 -1.02 -11.73
CA PHE A 260 14.39 -1.81 -12.59
C PHE A 260 15.18 -2.58 -13.65
N GLU A 261 14.59 -3.68 -14.10
CA GLU A 261 14.97 -4.36 -15.33
C GLU A 261 13.72 -4.79 -16.08
N PHE A 262 13.82 -4.85 -17.41
CA PHE A 262 12.86 -5.58 -18.22
C PHE A 262 13.52 -6.24 -19.41
N ALA A 263 12.92 -7.33 -19.88
CA ALA A 263 13.36 -8.06 -21.07
C ALA A 263 12.17 -8.65 -21.82
N VAL A 264 12.40 -8.98 -23.08
CA VAL A 264 11.48 -9.80 -23.89
C VAL A 264 12.21 -11.09 -24.25
N SER A 265 11.58 -12.23 -23.97
CA SER A 265 12.11 -13.56 -24.25
C SER A 265 11.03 -14.44 -24.86
N GLY A 266 11.17 -14.77 -26.15
CA GLY A 266 10.14 -15.51 -26.89
C GLY A 266 8.82 -14.74 -26.91
N LYS A 267 7.77 -15.35 -26.34
CA LYS A 267 6.42 -14.74 -26.22
C LYS A 267 6.20 -14.01 -24.89
N TRP A 268 7.24 -13.83 -24.09
CA TRP A 268 7.14 -13.30 -22.74
C TRP A 268 7.78 -11.93 -22.62
N THR A 269 7.06 -11.00 -22.01
CA THR A 269 7.59 -9.77 -21.46
C THR A 269 7.83 -9.97 -19.97
N ILE A 270 9.00 -9.59 -19.48
CA ILE A 270 9.46 -9.82 -18.11
C ILE A 270 9.84 -8.47 -17.50
N ILE A 271 9.36 -8.19 -16.30
CA ILE A 271 9.63 -6.97 -15.55
C ILE A 271 10.10 -7.35 -14.14
N ALA A 272 11.14 -6.66 -13.66
CA ALA A 272 11.56 -6.66 -12.27
C ALA A 272 11.75 -5.21 -11.79
N VAL A 273 11.20 -4.89 -10.63
CA VAL A 273 11.39 -3.60 -9.95
C VAL A 273 11.77 -3.87 -8.50
N ALA A 274 12.70 -3.09 -7.97
CA ALA A 274 13.17 -3.21 -6.60
C ALA A 274 13.42 -1.82 -6.01
N ASP A 275 13.12 -1.67 -4.73
CA ASP A 275 13.53 -0.55 -3.89
C ASP A 275 14.53 -1.06 -2.85
N GLY A 276 15.66 -0.39 -2.75
CA GLY A 276 16.68 -0.68 -1.78
C GLY A 276 16.36 -0.06 -0.42
N ALA A 277 16.49 -0.83 0.66
CA ALA A 277 16.25 -0.32 2.01
C ALA A 277 17.09 0.93 2.32
N GLY A 278 16.48 2.11 2.44
CA GLY A 278 17.19 3.39 2.67
C GLY A 278 18.01 3.44 3.98
N SER A 279 17.83 2.46 4.88
CA SER A 279 18.67 2.27 6.07
C SER A 279 20.00 1.55 5.80
N LYS A 280 20.24 1.04 4.59
CA LYS A 280 21.39 0.19 4.26
C LYS A 280 22.24 0.80 3.15
N LYS A 281 23.51 1.08 3.45
CA LYS A 281 24.44 1.75 2.54
C LYS A 281 24.75 1.00 1.23
N LEU A 282 24.39 -0.28 1.10
CA LEU A 282 24.64 -1.10 -0.10
C LEU A 282 23.32 -1.60 -0.75
N SER A 283 22.16 -1.09 -0.32
CA SER A 283 20.84 -1.51 -0.78
C SER A 283 20.66 -1.40 -2.30
N ARG A 284 21.10 -0.29 -2.93
CA ARG A 284 21.08 -0.12 -4.40
C ARG A 284 21.73 -1.28 -5.18
N ILE A 285 22.79 -1.86 -4.61
CA ILE A 285 23.51 -2.98 -5.23
C ILE A 285 22.66 -4.24 -5.11
N GLY A 286 22.01 -4.42 -3.95
CA GLY A 286 21.03 -5.47 -3.72
C GLY A 286 19.84 -5.38 -4.67
N ALA A 287 19.24 -4.20 -4.82
CA ALA A 287 18.12 -3.93 -5.73
C ALA A 287 18.49 -4.29 -7.17
N LYS A 288 19.62 -3.77 -7.66
CA LYS A 288 20.12 -4.05 -9.01
C LYS A 288 20.36 -5.53 -9.27
N ILE A 289 21.12 -6.19 -8.40
CA ILE A 289 21.46 -7.61 -8.58
C ILE A 289 20.21 -8.48 -8.51
N SER A 290 19.25 -8.13 -7.65
CA SER A 290 17.97 -8.84 -7.56
C SER A 290 17.22 -8.78 -8.88
N CYS A 291 17.07 -7.59 -9.46
CA CYS A 291 16.41 -7.40 -10.75
C CYS A 291 17.15 -8.13 -11.88
N GLU A 292 18.46 -7.94 -12.02
CA GLU A 292 19.26 -8.55 -13.10
C GLU A 292 19.21 -10.09 -13.04
N ALA A 293 19.37 -10.67 -11.85
CA ALA A 293 19.36 -12.11 -11.65
C ALA A 293 17.96 -12.72 -11.94
N ALA A 294 16.90 -12.07 -11.45
CA ALA A 294 15.54 -12.52 -11.70
C ALA A 294 15.17 -12.46 -13.19
N VAL A 295 15.43 -11.32 -13.85
CA VAL A 295 15.13 -11.16 -15.28
C VAL A 295 15.92 -12.15 -16.13
N LYS A 296 17.19 -12.39 -15.80
CA LYS A 296 18.00 -13.41 -16.49
C LYS A 296 17.39 -14.80 -16.36
N TYR A 297 17.09 -15.23 -15.14
CA TYR A 297 16.50 -16.55 -14.88
C TYR A 297 15.15 -16.74 -15.58
N LEU A 298 14.28 -15.73 -15.49
CA LEU A 298 12.98 -15.74 -16.15
C LEU A 298 13.14 -15.78 -17.68
N SER A 299 14.08 -15.03 -18.23
CA SER A 299 14.32 -14.99 -19.68
C SER A 299 14.76 -16.36 -20.19
N GLU A 300 15.66 -17.03 -19.47
CA GLU A 300 16.15 -18.38 -19.82
C GLU A 300 15.04 -19.43 -19.66
N SER A 301 14.27 -19.37 -18.56
CA SER A 301 13.23 -20.36 -18.24
C SER A 301 12.00 -20.24 -19.14
N LEU A 302 11.64 -19.02 -19.56
CA LEU A 302 10.44 -18.75 -20.34
C LEU A 302 10.67 -18.69 -21.85
N ALA A 303 11.93 -18.65 -22.32
CA ALA A 303 12.28 -18.45 -23.74
C ALA A 303 11.48 -19.34 -24.71
N ASN A 304 11.28 -20.61 -24.33
CA ASN A 304 10.54 -21.60 -25.11
C ASN A 304 9.27 -22.09 -24.40
N HIS A 305 8.90 -21.51 -23.26
CA HIS A 305 7.71 -21.90 -22.52
C HIS A 305 6.46 -21.43 -23.27
N GLN A 306 5.55 -22.37 -23.52
CA GLN A 306 4.28 -22.11 -24.19
C GLN A 306 3.15 -22.65 -23.33
N ILE A 307 2.12 -21.82 -23.20
CA ILE A 307 0.87 -22.21 -22.57
C ILE A 307 0.04 -22.98 -23.58
N LYS A 308 -0.56 -24.10 -23.17
CA LYS A 308 -1.42 -24.94 -24.00
C LYS A 308 -2.58 -24.11 -24.57
N GLU A 309 -2.89 -24.33 -25.85
CA GLU A 309 -4.06 -23.71 -26.46
C GLU A 309 -5.35 -24.28 -25.87
N GLY A 310 -6.38 -23.44 -25.75
CA GLY A 310 -7.70 -23.87 -25.29
C GLY A 310 -7.86 -23.94 -23.77
N ILE A 311 -6.98 -23.31 -22.99
CA ILE A 311 -7.18 -23.12 -21.55
C ILE A 311 -8.50 -22.42 -21.30
N THR A 312 -9.31 -22.98 -20.41
CA THR A 312 -10.56 -22.39 -19.96
C THR A 312 -10.33 -21.35 -18.87
N HIS A 313 -11.29 -20.44 -18.65
CA HIS A 313 -11.22 -19.49 -17.55
C HIS A 313 -11.03 -20.16 -16.17
N SER A 314 -11.59 -21.35 -15.97
CA SER A 314 -11.44 -22.13 -14.73
C SER A 314 -10.00 -22.59 -14.48
N GLU A 315 -9.25 -22.92 -15.54
CA GLU A 315 -7.90 -23.46 -15.46
C GLU A 315 -6.85 -22.36 -15.23
N LEU A 316 -7.23 -21.08 -15.29
CA LEU A 316 -6.31 -19.96 -15.04
C LEU A 316 -5.85 -19.85 -13.59
N SER A 317 -6.58 -20.47 -12.67
CA SER A 317 -6.28 -20.41 -11.23
C SER A 317 -5.48 -21.63 -10.75
N THR A 318 -5.75 -22.79 -11.34
CA THR A 318 -5.28 -24.11 -10.89
C THR A 318 -4.64 -24.98 -11.97
N GLY A 319 -4.64 -24.51 -13.23
CA GLY A 319 -4.10 -25.25 -14.37
C GLY A 319 -2.60 -25.52 -14.23
N GLU A 320 -2.18 -26.65 -14.79
CA GLU A 320 -0.80 -27.14 -14.73
C GLU A 320 0.20 -26.09 -15.24
N ASP A 321 -0.06 -25.52 -16.42
CA ASP A 321 0.82 -24.53 -17.05
C ASP A 321 0.94 -23.24 -16.20
N ILE A 322 -0.17 -22.79 -15.61
CA ILE A 322 -0.17 -21.63 -14.71
C ILE A 322 0.67 -21.91 -13.47
N ASN A 323 0.52 -23.09 -12.87
CA ASN A 323 1.30 -23.48 -11.70
C ASN A 323 2.80 -23.63 -12.04
N GLU A 324 3.13 -24.09 -13.25
CA GLU A 324 4.50 -24.10 -13.74
C GLU A 324 5.10 -22.68 -13.81
N ILE A 325 4.36 -21.71 -14.36
CA ILE A 325 4.82 -20.31 -14.42
C ILE A 325 4.95 -19.71 -13.02
N LYS A 326 4.04 -20.02 -12.08
CA LYS A 326 4.17 -19.61 -10.67
C LYS A 326 5.46 -20.19 -10.05
N ASN A 327 5.75 -21.46 -10.30
CA ASN A 327 6.98 -22.09 -9.81
C ASN A 327 8.22 -21.42 -10.42
N ILE A 328 8.20 -21.08 -11.70
CA ILE A 328 9.27 -20.33 -12.38
C ILE A 328 9.45 -18.95 -11.72
N LEU A 329 8.37 -18.22 -11.43
CA LEU A 329 8.43 -16.95 -10.69
C LEU A 329 9.04 -17.12 -9.29
N HIS A 330 8.65 -18.16 -8.55
CA HIS A 330 9.20 -18.41 -7.21
C HIS A 330 10.69 -18.76 -7.28
N GLN A 331 11.12 -19.54 -8.28
CA GLN A 331 12.54 -19.82 -8.50
C GLN A 331 13.32 -18.57 -8.92
N ALA A 332 12.71 -17.63 -9.63
CA ALA A 332 13.32 -16.33 -9.93
C ALA A 332 13.59 -15.52 -8.66
N MET A 333 12.64 -15.49 -7.71
CA MET A 333 12.83 -14.86 -6.38
C MET A 333 13.98 -15.51 -5.61
N GLN A 334 14.05 -16.85 -5.61
CA GLN A 334 15.14 -17.60 -4.97
C GLN A 334 16.50 -17.34 -5.64
N THR A 335 16.52 -17.25 -6.97
CA THR A 335 17.73 -16.96 -7.75
C THR A 335 18.24 -15.55 -7.48
N ALA A 336 17.35 -14.57 -7.39
CA ALA A 336 17.69 -13.21 -6.99
C ALA A 336 18.29 -13.16 -5.58
N TYR A 337 17.69 -13.85 -4.61
CA TYR A 337 18.24 -13.96 -3.26
C TYR A 337 19.65 -14.55 -3.26
N GLN A 338 19.86 -15.66 -3.98
CA GLN A 338 21.17 -16.30 -4.06
C GLN A 338 22.23 -15.37 -4.68
N ALA A 339 21.87 -14.62 -5.72
CA ALA A 339 22.77 -13.66 -6.34
C ALA A 339 23.17 -12.53 -5.38
N VAL A 340 22.24 -12.05 -4.56
CA VAL A 340 22.55 -11.06 -3.50
C VAL A 340 23.43 -11.67 -2.41
N GLU A 341 23.15 -12.91 -1.99
CA GLU A 341 23.96 -13.63 -1.00
C GLU A 341 25.41 -13.82 -1.50
N ASP A 342 25.59 -14.20 -2.76
CA ASP A 342 26.90 -14.40 -3.37
C ASP A 342 27.64 -13.07 -3.52
N LYS A 343 26.95 -12.00 -3.95
CA LYS A 343 27.54 -10.65 -3.96
C LYS A 343 27.99 -10.23 -2.56
N ALA A 344 27.21 -10.50 -1.52
CA ALA A 344 27.55 -10.13 -0.16
C ALA A 344 28.83 -10.85 0.31
N LYS A 345 28.97 -12.15 0.01
CA LYS A 345 30.19 -12.93 0.29
C LYS A 345 31.40 -12.37 -0.46
N ASP A 346 31.28 -12.13 -1.76
CA ASP A 346 32.35 -11.56 -2.59
C ASP A 346 32.77 -10.15 -2.14
N SER A 347 31.89 -9.47 -1.41
CA SER A 347 32.08 -8.11 -0.90
C SER A 347 32.81 -8.04 0.44
N GLN A 348 33.03 -9.17 1.15
CA GLN A 348 33.64 -9.18 2.48
C GLN A 348 35.09 -8.68 2.48
N ASP A 349 35.87 -9.04 1.46
CA ASP A 349 37.27 -8.62 1.30
C ASP A 349 37.45 -7.24 0.64
N SER A 350 36.35 -6.57 0.28
CA SER A 350 36.39 -5.26 -0.37
C SER A 350 36.72 -4.16 0.62
N LEU A 351 37.95 -3.61 0.55
CA LEU A 351 38.36 -2.47 1.37
C LEU A 351 37.46 -1.24 1.19
N ARG A 352 36.83 -1.06 0.01
CA ARG A 352 35.90 0.04 -0.24
C ARG A 352 34.61 -0.13 0.56
N TYR A 353 34.01 -1.32 0.54
CA TYR A 353 32.79 -1.59 1.31
C TYR A 353 33.07 -1.64 2.80
N PHE A 354 34.20 -2.22 3.22
CA PHE A 354 34.63 -2.23 4.62
C PHE A 354 34.67 -0.81 5.22
N ARG A 355 35.23 0.16 4.48
CA ARG A 355 35.25 1.57 4.90
C ARG A 355 33.86 2.20 4.92
N LEU A 356 33.03 1.93 3.90
CA LEU A 356 31.67 2.46 3.82
C LEU A 356 30.80 1.95 4.98
N LEU A 357 31.02 0.70 5.41
CA LEU A 357 30.28 0.03 6.46
C LEU A 357 30.89 0.22 7.85
N ASP A 358 31.65 1.29 8.10
CA ASP A 358 32.19 1.63 9.42
C ASP A 358 33.18 0.59 9.99
N ASN A 359 34.03 0.04 9.11
CA ASN A 359 35.09 -0.93 9.41
C ASN A 359 34.59 -2.30 9.88
N ARG A 360 33.49 -2.78 9.31
CA ARG A 360 33.05 -4.18 9.39
C ARG A 360 32.88 -4.77 7.99
N GLU A 361 32.88 -6.09 7.94
CA GLU A 361 32.60 -6.85 6.72
C GLU A 361 31.15 -6.65 6.28
N ALA A 362 30.93 -6.79 4.97
CA ALA A 362 29.60 -6.75 4.39
C ALA A 362 28.81 -8.00 4.76
N GLU A 363 27.54 -7.80 5.10
CA GLU A 363 26.58 -8.86 5.36
C GLU A 363 25.43 -8.78 4.34
N ILE A 364 24.72 -9.89 4.11
CA ILE A 364 23.57 -9.90 3.18
C ILE A 364 22.53 -8.82 3.50
N LYS A 365 22.32 -8.50 4.79
CA LYS A 365 21.37 -7.47 5.24
C LYS A 365 21.76 -6.04 4.83
N ASP A 366 23.00 -5.82 4.39
CA ASP A 366 23.44 -4.52 3.86
C ASP A 366 22.96 -4.30 2.43
N PHE A 367 22.55 -5.37 1.76
CA PHE A 367 22.01 -5.40 0.40
C PHE A 367 20.49 -5.63 0.41
N SER A 368 19.82 -5.36 1.53
CA SER A 368 18.36 -5.51 1.62
C SER A 368 17.64 -4.62 0.61
N ALA A 369 16.78 -5.24 -0.18
CA ALA A 369 15.92 -4.59 -1.16
C ALA A 369 14.61 -5.39 -1.30
N THR A 370 13.55 -4.73 -1.75
CA THR A 370 12.30 -5.36 -2.20
C THR A 370 12.53 -6.03 -3.56
N LEU A 371 11.58 -6.84 -4.02
CA LEU A 371 11.57 -7.35 -5.39
C LEU A 371 10.13 -7.62 -5.84
N LEU A 372 9.75 -6.95 -6.93
CA LEU A 372 8.46 -7.08 -7.60
C LEU A 372 8.71 -7.64 -9.00
N LEU A 373 8.11 -8.79 -9.30
CA LEU A 373 8.22 -9.46 -10.59
C LEU A 373 6.87 -9.47 -11.29
N ALA A 374 6.88 -9.24 -12.60
CA ALA A 374 5.75 -9.48 -13.48
C ALA A 374 6.21 -10.19 -14.76
N VAL A 375 5.45 -11.19 -15.18
CA VAL A 375 5.59 -11.82 -16.49
C VAL A 375 4.28 -11.71 -17.24
N HIS A 376 4.37 -11.35 -18.51
CA HIS A 376 3.23 -11.06 -19.36
C HIS A 376 3.36 -11.77 -20.70
N THR A 377 2.26 -12.32 -21.18
CA THR A 377 2.14 -12.91 -22.51
C THR A 377 0.69 -12.82 -23.00
N THR A 378 0.47 -13.16 -24.27
CA THR A 378 -0.88 -13.30 -24.83
C THR A 378 -1.22 -14.77 -24.99
N ILE A 379 -2.39 -15.17 -24.51
CA ILE A 379 -2.94 -16.51 -24.68
C ILE A 379 -4.26 -16.48 -25.44
N LYS A 380 -4.58 -17.60 -26.09
CA LYS A 380 -5.88 -17.81 -26.73
C LYS A 380 -6.80 -18.60 -25.79
N VAL A 381 -7.92 -17.98 -25.41
CA VAL A 381 -8.99 -18.62 -24.64
C VAL A 381 -10.21 -18.69 -25.57
N GLU A 382 -10.63 -19.91 -25.89
CA GLU A 382 -11.65 -20.17 -26.92
C GLU A 382 -11.28 -19.52 -28.27
N GLU A 383 -12.06 -18.54 -28.74
CA GLU A 383 -11.81 -17.82 -30.01
C GLU A 383 -11.10 -16.47 -29.82
N ASN A 384 -10.89 -16.03 -28.58
CA ASN A 384 -10.39 -14.69 -28.26
C ASN A 384 -8.94 -14.72 -27.72
N ASN A 385 -8.19 -13.65 -27.98
CA ASN A 385 -6.87 -13.44 -27.39
C ASN A 385 -6.99 -12.58 -26.14
N TYR A 386 -6.27 -12.96 -25.09
CA TYR A 386 -6.24 -12.24 -23.81
C TYR A 386 -4.80 -12.07 -23.34
N ASN A 387 -4.55 -10.98 -22.63
CA ASN A 387 -3.29 -10.78 -21.92
C ASN A 387 -3.34 -11.56 -20.62
N LEU A 388 -2.37 -12.44 -20.43
CA LEU A 388 -2.13 -13.14 -19.18
C LEU A 388 -0.93 -12.47 -18.49
N ILE A 389 -1.11 -12.11 -17.23
CA ILE A 389 -0.05 -11.58 -16.38
C ILE A 389 0.01 -12.42 -15.13
N LEU A 390 1.21 -12.81 -14.71
CA LEU A 390 1.47 -13.35 -13.38
C LEU A 390 2.50 -12.47 -12.68
N THR A 391 2.29 -12.26 -11.39
CA THR A 391 3.15 -11.41 -10.58
C THR A 391 3.57 -12.14 -9.31
N CYS A 392 4.70 -11.75 -8.74
CA CYS A 392 5.13 -12.17 -7.41
C CYS A 392 5.87 -11.01 -6.75
N GLN A 393 5.66 -10.79 -5.45
CA GLN A 393 6.20 -9.63 -4.75
C GLN A 393 6.74 -10.00 -3.36
N VAL A 394 7.87 -9.41 -2.99
CA VAL A 394 8.32 -9.21 -1.61
C VAL A 394 8.61 -7.72 -1.44
N GLY A 395 8.00 -7.08 -0.44
CA GLY A 395 8.09 -5.64 -0.20
C GLY A 395 6.78 -4.91 -0.43
N ASP A 396 6.84 -3.58 -0.51
CA ASP A 396 5.72 -2.64 -0.36
C ASP A 396 5.44 -1.79 -1.61
N GLY A 397 6.19 -1.97 -2.70
CA GLY A 397 5.83 -1.41 -4.01
C GLY A 397 4.46 -1.89 -4.53
N MET A 398 4.10 -1.47 -5.74
CA MET A 398 2.78 -1.76 -6.31
C MET A 398 2.85 -2.37 -7.72
N LEU A 399 1.98 -3.37 -7.95
CA LEU A 399 1.68 -3.89 -9.28
C LEU A 399 0.19 -3.73 -9.56
N ALA A 400 -0.18 -3.15 -10.69
CA ALA A 400 -1.57 -2.88 -11.03
C ALA A 400 -1.82 -3.08 -12.53
N ALA A 401 -2.91 -3.77 -12.86
CA ALA A 401 -3.40 -3.89 -14.23
C ALA A 401 -4.74 -3.17 -14.39
N ILE A 402 -4.89 -2.46 -15.49
CA ILE A 402 -6.14 -1.81 -15.90
C ILE A 402 -6.63 -2.50 -17.16
N SER A 403 -7.89 -2.92 -17.18
CA SER A 403 -8.50 -3.51 -18.37
C SER A 403 -8.93 -2.44 -19.37
N GLN A 404 -9.17 -2.82 -20.64
CA GLN A 404 -9.77 -1.94 -21.63
C GLN A 404 -11.12 -1.35 -21.18
N ALA A 405 -11.86 -2.08 -20.35
CA ALA A 405 -13.11 -1.61 -19.73
C ALA A 405 -12.90 -0.60 -18.57
N GLY A 406 -11.66 -0.27 -18.21
CA GLY A 406 -11.33 0.65 -17.11
C GLY A 406 -11.37 0.01 -15.72
N THR A 407 -11.46 -1.32 -15.63
CA THR A 407 -11.42 -2.03 -14.35
C THR A 407 -9.99 -2.14 -13.84
N LEU A 408 -9.75 -1.67 -12.62
CA LEU A 408 -8.47 -1.81 -11.91
C LEU A 408 -8.40 -3.18 -11.22
N LYS A 409 -7.23 -3.83 -11.30
CA LYS A 409 -6.88 -4.98 -10.48
C LYS A 409 -5.48 -4.78 -9.90
N LEU A 410 -5.38 -4.76 -8.58
CA LEU A 410 -4.09 -4.84 -7.90
C LEU A 410 -3.55 -6.27 -8.02
N LEU A 411 -2.27 -6.38 -8.37
CA LEU A 411 -1.54 -7.63 -8.62
C LEU A 411 -0.41 -7.83 -7.59
N GLY A 412 -0.61 -7.27 -6.41
CA GLY A 412 0.30 -7.37 -5.29
C GLY A 412 -0.47 -7.06 -4.02
N LYS A 413 0.11 -7.48 -2.89
CA LYS A 413 -0.33 -7.04 -1.57
C LYS A 413 0.94 -6.51 -0.88
N PRO A 414 1.08 -5.19 -0.71
CA PRO A 414 2.21 -4.61 -0.01
C PRO A 414 2.47 -5.33 1.32
N ASP A 415 3.72 -5.62 1.60
CA ASP A 415 4.11 -6.10 2.92
C ASP A 415 4.01 -4.97 3.93
N SER A 416 3.16 -5.15 4.94
CA SER A 416 3.26 -4.44 6.21
C SER A 416 3.88 -5.43 7.18
N GLY A 417 5.13 -5.24 7.57
CA GLY A 417 5.85 -6.07 8.53
C GLY A 417 5.18 -6.11 9.90
N ASP A 418 5.85 -6.72 10.88
CA ASP A 418 5.28 -6.98 12.22
C ASP A 418 4.92 -5.69 12.99
N TYR A 419 5.41 -4.54 12.53
CA TYR A 419 5.08 -3.19 13.00
C TYR A 419 4.57 -2.31 11.85
N ALA A 420 3.68 -1.36 12.15
CA ALA A 420 3.24 -0.36 11.19
C ALA A 420 4.45 0.42 10.63
N GLY A 421 4.68 0.33 9.31
CA GLY A 421 5.80 0.96 8.61
C GLY A 421 7.07 0.11 8.47
N GLN A 422 7.01 -1.21 8.69
CA GLN A 422 8.13 -2.10 8.40
C GLN A 422 7.97 -2.77 7.03
N THR A 423 9.00 -2.67 6.18
CA THR A 423 9.04 -3.32 4.86
C THR A 423 9.69 -4.70 4.96
N ASP A 424 9.13 -5.69 4.26
CA ASP A 424 9.80 -6.97 4.07
C ASP A 424 10.78 -6.91 2.89
N PHE A 425 11.96 -7.48 3.07
CA PHE A 425 13.00 -7.50 2.03
C PHE A 425 13.23 -8.91 1.50
N LEU A 426 13.70 -8.99 0.25
CA LEU A 426 14.09 -10.23 -0.40
C LEU A 426 15.09 -11.03 0.45
N THR A 427 16.00 -10.33 1.12
CA THR A 427 17.05 -10.92 1.97
C THR A 427 16.52 -11.56 3.26
N SER A 428 15.23 -11.40 3.59
CA SER A 428 14.54 -12.12 4.66
C SER A 428 14.13 -13.51 4.17
N LYS A 429 14.99 -14.51 4.38
CA LYS A 429 14.84 -15.87 3.81
C LYS A 429 13.48 -16.54 4.06
N ASN A 430 12.84 -16.27 5.20
CA ASN A 430 11.49 -16.77 5.51
C ASN A 430 10.41 -16.23 4.54
N LYS A 431 10.61 -15.06 3.95
CA LYS A 431 9.71 -14.48 2.94
C LYS A 431 9.76 -15.23 1.60
N LEU A 432 10.79 -16.05 1.38
CA LEU A 432 10.93 -16.85 0.18
C LEU A 432 10.35 -18.26 0.30
N GLU A 433 9.77 -18.61 1.46
CA GLU A 433 9.07 -19.88 1.61
C GLU A 433 7.90 -19.98 0.61
N THR A 434 7.70 -21.16 0.03
CA THR A 434 6.69 -21.40 -1.01
C THR A 434 5.29 -20.96 -0.58
N SER A 435 4.93 -21.16 0.69
CA SER A 435 3.66 -20.72 1.26
C SER A 435 3.50 -19.20 1.18
N ASN A 436 4.54 -18.44 1.53
CA ASN A 436 4.52 -16.98 1.48
C ASN A 436 4.48 -16.49 0.03
N LEU A 437 5.39 -16.98 -0.83
CA LEU A 437 5.43 -16.58 -2.23
C LEU A 437 4.11 -16.88 -2.95
N THR A 438 3.46 -18.01 -2.65
CA THR A 438 2.14 -18.35 -3.21
C THR A 438 1.08 -17.31 -2.84
N GLN A 439 1.07 -16.83 -1.59
CA GLN A 439 0.14 -15.78 -1.14
C GLN A 439 0.43 -14.41 -1.75
N LYS A 440 1.67 -14.20 -2.18
CA LYS A 440 2.13 -12.98 -2.86
C LYS A 440 2.13 -13.09 -4.38
N THR A 441 1.56 -14.15 -4.92
CA THR A 441 1.49 -14.39 -6.36
C THR A 441 0.08 -14.16 -6.87
N PHE A 442 -0.08 -13.21 -7.78
CA PHE A 442 -1.37 -12.84 -8.37
C PHE A 442 -1.36 -13.07 -9.86
N HIS A 443 -2.54 -13.02 -10.47
CA HIS A 443 -2.69 -13.14 -11.92
C HIS A 443 -3.74 -12.17 -12.44
N PHE A 444 -3.60 -11.78 -13.70
CA PHE A 444 -4.61 -11.07 -14.47
C PHE A 444 -4.84 -11.82 -15.78
N LEU A 445 -6.12 -11.96 -16.17
CA LEU A 445 -6.49 -12.33 -17.52
C LEU A 445 -7.51 -11.33 -18.04
N GLY A 446 -7.21 -10.67 -19.16
CA GLY A 446 -8.14 -9.76 -19.79
C GLY A 446 -7.53 -9.00 -20.96
N ASN A 447 -8.31 -8.10 -21.55
CA ASN A 447 -7.79 -7.13 -22.50
C ASN A 447 -7.08 -6.04 -21.70
N LEU A 448 -5.75 -6.02 -21.78
CA LEU A 448 -4.93 -5.07 -21.05
C LEU A 448 -5.05 -3.69 -21.69
N LYS A 449 -5.25 -2.68 -20.86
CA LYS A 449 -5.07 -1.26 -21.20
C LYS A 449 -3.74 -0.75 -20.69
N CYS A 450 -3.36 -1.17 -19.48
CA CYS A 450 -2.09 -0.79 -18.89
C CYS A 450 -1.68 -1.78 -17.80
N LEU A 451 -0.41 -2.18 -17.73
CA LEU A 451 0.22 -2.80 -16.56
C LEU A 451 1.26 -1.82 -16.02
N MET A 452 1.20 -1.53 -14.72
CA MET A 452 2.15 -0.67 -14.02
C MET A 452 2.81 -1.44 -12.89
N VAL A 453 4.14 -1.38 -12.80
CA VAL A 453 4.97 -1.98 -11.74
C VAL A 453 5.89 -0.89 -11.20
N MET A 454 5.84 -0.62 -9.90
CA MET A 454 6.51 0.54 -9.32
C MET A 454 6.99 0.33 -7.88
N THR A 455 7.95 1.14 -7.47
CA THR A 455 8.35 1.29 -6.07
C THR A 455 7.32 2.10 -5.28
N ASP A 456 7.38 2.03 -3.96
CA ASP A 456 6.51 2.77 -3.04
C ASP A 456 6.64 4.29 -3.24
N GLY A 457 7.81 4.78 -3.62
CA GLY A 457 8.04 6.19 -3.93
C GLY A 457 7.08 6.77 -4.98
N VAL A 458 6.56 5.94 -5.89
CA VAL A 458 5.45 6.31 -6.80
C VAL A 458 4.10 5.90 -6.23
N ALA A 459 3.96 4.68 -5.72
CA ALA A 459 2.68 4.13 -5.29
C ALA A 459 2.01 4.96 -4.17
N ASP A 460 2.81 5.50 -3.24
CA ASP A 460 2.35 6.23 -2.07
C ASP A 460 1.66 7.56 -2.40
N ASP A 461 2.07 8.22 -3.48
CA ASP A 461 1.39 9.43 -3.96
C ASP A 461 -0.09 9.16 -4.33
N TYR A 462 -0.41 7.90 -4.61
CA TYR A 462 -1.71 7.42 -5.04
C TYR A 462 -2.39 6.52 -4.01
N PHE A 463 -2.01 6.59 -2.72
CA PHE A 463 -2.71 5.84 -1.67
C PHE A 463 -4.12 6.39 -1.39
N PRO A 464 -5.16 5.58 -1.11
CA PRO A 464 -5.18 4.13 -1.26
C PRO A 464 -5.05 3.74 -2.74
N ASN A 465 -4.22 2.73 -3.03
CA ASN A 465 -3.86 2.37 -4.40
C ASN A 465 -5.07 1.91 -5.24
N ASP A 466 -6.14 1.43 -4.58
CA ASP A 466 -7.45 1.27 -5.19
C ASP A 466 -8.40 2.34 -4.63
N PRO A 467 -8.91 3.29 -5.44
CA PRO A 467 -8.77 3.39 -6.90
C PRO A 467 -7.57 4.21 -7.40
N GLY A 468 -6.64 4.64 -6.55
CA GLY A 468 -5.60 5.62 -6.89
C GLY A 468 -4.71 5.26 -8.11
N MET A 469 -4.55 3.98 -8.45
CA MET A 469 -3.84 3.58 -9.68
C MET A 469 -4.56 4.03 -10.96
N LEU A 470 -5.87 4.26 -10.93
CA LEU A 470 -6.60 4.89 -12.03
C LEU A 470 -6.20 6.37 -12.19
N GLU A 471 -5.95 7.06 -11.08
CA GLU A 471 -5.42 8.44 -11.12
C GLU A 471 -4.03 8.46 -11.76
N LEU A 472 -3.13 7.56 -11.37
CA LEU A 472 -1.80 7.45 -11.99
C LEU A 472 -1.89 7.24 -13.51
N TYR A 473 -2.70 6.28 -13.96
CA TYR A 473 -2.89 6.06 -15.40
C TYR A 473 -3.42 7.32 -16.10
N GLY A 474 -4.43 7.99 -15.53
CA GLY A 474 -4.96 9.22 -16.10
C GLY A 474 -3.93 10.34 -16.13
N ASP A 475 -3.12 10.52 -15.08
CA ASP A 475 -2.03 11.49 -15.04
C ASP A 475 -1.01 11.19 -16.16
N LEU A 476 -0.60 9.94 -16.34
CA LEU A 476 0.33 9.55 -17.41
C LEU A 476 -0.23 9.86 -18.81
N VAL A 477 -1.54 9.71 -19.01
CA VAL A 477 -2.21 10.06 -20.28
C VAL A 477 -2.31 11.58 -20.47
N LEU A 478 -2.78 12.32 -19.45
CA LEU A 478 -2.94 13.77 -19.56
C LEU A 478 -1.60 14.49 -19.77
N ASN A 479 -0.52 13.95 -19.21
CA ASN A 479 0.85 14.44 -19.38
C ASN A 479 1.54 13.88 -20.64
N GLN A 480 0.82 13.15 -21.50
CA GLN A 480 1.31 12.63 -22.79
C GLN A 480 2.55 11.74 -22.69
N ILE A 481 2.64 10.97 -21.59
CA ILE A 481 3.62 9.90 -21.38
C ILE A 481 3.07 8.61 -21.99
N ILE A 482 1.80 8.30 -21.68
CA ILE A 482 1.03 7.27 -22.36
C ILE A 482 0.22 7.93 -23.46
N ASN A 483 0.47 7.54 -24.70
CA ASN A 483 -0.32 7.99 -25.84
C ASN A 483 -1.57 7.11 -25.99
N ILE A 484 -2.71 7.74 -26.26
CA ILE A 484 -3.97 7.04 -26.55
C ILE A 484 -4.44 7.39 -27.96
N ASP A 485 -5.18 6.47 -28.59
CA ASP A 485 -5.88 6.77 -29.83
C ASP A 485 -6.91 7.88 -29.59
N LYS A 486 -6.72 9.01 -30.27
CA LYS A 486 -7.55 10.19 -30.08
C LYS A 486 -8.88 10.03 -30.83
N PRO A 487 -10.03 10.04 -30.14
CA PRO A 487 -11.33 10.02 -30.81
C PRO A 487 -11.59 11.28 -31.62
N GLU A 488 -12.54 11.20 -32.55
CA GLU A 488 -12.97 12.36 -33.34
C GLU A 488 -13.52 13.47 -32.45
N ASN A 489 -13.28 14.73 -32.82
CA ASN A 489 -13.74 15.88 -32.03
C ASN A 489 -15.26 15.89 -31.82
N SER A 490 -16.05 15.31 -32.74
CA SER A 490 -17.49 15.15 -32.57
C SER A 490 -17.85 14.21 -31.42
N GLU A 491 -17.12 13.11 -31.26
CA GLU A 491 -17.31 12.16 -30.17
C GLU A 491 -16.90 12.76 -28.84
N ILE A 492 -15.75 13.46 -28.81
CA ILE A 492 -15.29 14.20 -27.62
C ILE A 492 -16.35 15.20 -27.16
N ASN A 493 -16.84 16.05 -28.07
CA ASN A 493 -17.87 17.03 -27.70
C ASN A 493 -19.17 16.35 -27.27
N GLN A 494 -19.58 15.23 -27.88
CA GLN A 494 -20.77 14.50 -27.46
C GLN A 494 -20.67 13.99 -26.02
N GLN A 495 -19.50 13.49 -25.61
CA GLN A 495 -19.28 13.04 -24.23
C GLN A 495 -19.23 14.23 -23.26
N LEU A 496 -18.59 15.33 -23.64
CA LEU A 496 -18.50 16.55 -22.82
C LEU A 496 -19.85 17.22 -22.59
N LEU A 497 -20.83 17.10 -23.49
CA LEU A 497 -22.20 17.59 -23.26
C LEU A 497 -22.87 16.98 -22.02
N THR A 498 -22.38 15.83 -21.55
CA THR A 498 -22.88 15.20 -20.33
C THR A 498 -22.22 15.76 -19.06
N THR A 499 -21.12 16.50 -19.17
CA THR A 499 -20.29 17.00 -18.06
C THR A 499 -20.58 18.48 -17.77
N ASN A 500 -19.97 19.02 -16.71
CA ASN A 500 -20.12 20.44 -16.37
C ASN A 500 -19.50 21.38 -17.42
N LEU A 501 -18.57 20.90 -18.25
CA LEU A 501 -17.82 21.74 -19.18
C LEU A 501 -18.47 21.81 -20.57
N GLY A 502 -19.20 20.78 -21.01
CA GLY A 502 -20.02 20.85 -22.23
C GLY A 502 -19.27 20.88 -23.57
N SER A 503 -18.01 21.32 -23.61
CA SER A 503 -17.22 21.48 -24.84
C SER A 503 -15.71 21.43 -24.60
N ILE A 504 -14.94 21.15 -25.66
CA ILE A 504 -13.46 21.18 -25.60
C ILE A 504 -12.95 22.58 -25.21
N ASN A 505 -13.58 23.65 -25.71
CA ASN A 505 -13.16 25.02 -25.40
C ASN A 505 -13.28 25.32 -23.91
N SER A 506 -14.38 24.89 -23.28
CA SER A 506 -14.58 25.06 -21.84
C SER A 506 -13.55 24.25 -21.03
N VAL A 507 -13.11 23.09 -21.52
CA VAL A 507 -11.98 22.36 -20.91
C VAL A 507 -10.68 23.18 -20.98
N ARG A 508 -10.42 23.87 -22.10
CA ARG A 508 -9.24 24.73 -22.24
C ARG A 508 -9.30 25.95 -21.31
N GLU A 509 -10.49 26.52 -21.11
CA GLU A 509 -10.71 27.68 -20.22
C GLU A 509 -10.40 27.35 -18.75
N VAL A 510 -10.64 26.11 -18.32
CA VAL A 510 -10.41 25.66 -16.93
C VAL A 510 -9.06 24.97 -16.72
N LYS A 511 -8.14 24.99 -17.71
CA LYS A 511 -6.86 24.24 -17.63
C LYS A 511 -6.04 24.55 -16.38
N SER A 512 -6.07 25.80 -15.89
CA SER A 512 -5.32 26.21 -14.69
C SER A 512 -5.78 25.55 -13.40
N TYR A 513 -6.96 24.92 -13.38
CA TYR A 513 -7.47 24.22 -12.19
C TYR A 513 -6.94 22.79 -12.06
N PHE A 514 -6.41 22.22 -13.14
CA PHE A 514 -5.87 20.86 -13.14
C PHE A 514 -4.48 20.73 -13.74
N GLN A 515 -3.88 21.83 -14.22
CA GLN A 515 -2.49 21.90 -14.67
C GLN A 515 -1.71 22.86 -13.76
N THR A 516 -0.71 22.34 -13.05
CA THR A 516 0.05 23.07 -12.04
C THR A 516 1.54 23.12 -12.40
N PRO A 517 2.21 24.29 -12.33
CA PRO A 517 3.66 24.37 -12.46
C PRO A 517 4.35 23.84 -11.20
N VAL A 518 5.35 22.98 -11.40
CA VAL A 518 6.15 22.38 -10.33
C VAL A 518 7.63 22.66 -10.57
N GLU A 519 8.35 23.03 -9.50
CA GLU A 519 9.80 23.26 -9.54
C GLU A 519 10.57 21.96 -9.28
N ARG A 520 11.56 21.68 -10.12
CA ARG A 520 12.46 20.53 -10.02
C ARG A 520 13.72 20.88 -9.23
N ILE A 521 14.25 19.87 -8.52
CA ILE A 521 15.57 19.94 -7.88
C ILE A 521 16.58 19.36 -8.87
N ILE A 522 17.26 20.22 -9.60
CA ILE A 522 18.22 19.86 -10.64
C ILE A 522 19.65 20.18 -10.21
N ASP A 523 20.61 19.49 -10.83
CA ASP A 523 22.02 19.86 -10.72
C ASP A 523 22.22 21.26 -11.32
N PRO A 524 22.71 22.26 -10.56
CA PRO A 524 22.95 23.60 -11.07
C PRO A 524 23.99 23.66 -12.20
N TYR A 525 24.77 22.60 -12.41
CA TYR A 525 25.75 22.50 -13.47
C TYR A 525 25.24 21.77 -14.72
N LEU A 526 24.05 21.16 -14.68
CA LEU A 526 23.40 20.58 -15.87
C LEU A 526 22.76 21.72 -16.69
N ALA A 527 23.40 22.07 -17.79
CA ALA A 527 22.84 23.03 -18.75
C ALA A 527 21.61 22.43 -19.45
N ASN A 528 20.59 23.27 -19.66
CA ASN A 528 19.38 22.94 -20.45
C ASN A 528 18.44 21.88 -19.86
N GLU A 529 18.53 21.60 -18.55
CA GLU A 529 17.48 20.86 -17.85
C GLU A 529 16.33 21.80 -17.47
N PRO A 530 15.06 21.46 -17.78
CA PRO A 530 13.92 22.28 -17.40
C PRO A 530 13.78 22.29 -15.87
N ASP A 531 13.76 23.47 -15.26
CA ASP A 531 13.61 23.68 -13.82
C ASP A 531 12.14 23.79 -13.40
N LYS A 532 11.24 24.09 -14.34
CA LYS A 532 9.79 24.18 -14.15
C LYS A 532 9.06 23.28 -15.11
N ILE A 533 8.18 22.43 -14.57
CA ILE A 533 7.38 21.47 -15.32
C ILE A 533 5.89 21.70 -15.06
N LEU A 534 5.08 21.71 -16.12
CA LEU A 534 3.63 21.71 -16.00
C LEU A 534 3.13 20.28 -15.82
N ILE A 535 2.43 20.01 -14.73
CA ILE A 535 1.84 18.69 -14.48
C ILE A 535 0.31 18.79 -14.48
N SER A 536 -0.33 17.95 -15.28
CA SER A 536 -1.78 17.74 -15.29
C SER A 536 -2.19 16.63 -14.33
N SER A 537 -3.25 16.87 -13.55
CA SER A 537 -3.86 15.94 -12.59
C SER A 537 -5.23 15.49 -13.09
N VAL A 538 -5.42 14.20 -13.36
CA VAL A 538 -6.71 13.65 -13.78
C VAL A 538 -7.76 13.77 -12.68
N ALA A 539 -7.33 13.72 -11.41
CA ALA A 539 -8.22 13.87 -10.27
C ALA A 539 -8.83 15.28 -10.22
N ASP A 540 -8.02 16.31 -10.48
CA ASP A 540 -8.50 17.68 -10.51
C ASP A 540 -9.30 17.95 -11.80
N TYR A 541 -8.88 17.38 -12.93
CA TYR A 541 -9.65 17.44 -14.17
C TYR A 541 -11.05 16.80 -14.04
N ALA A 542 -11.14 15.64 -13.37
CA ALA A 542 -12.41 14.95 -13.13
C ALA A 542 -13.37 15.77 -12.26
N LYS A 543 -12.86 16.55 -11.30
CA LYS A 543 -13.66 17.50 -10.50
C LYS A 543 -14.28 18.57 -11.40
N GLU A 544 -13.52 19.15 -12.31
CA GLU A 544 -14.03 20.15 -13.26
C GLU A 544 -15.09 19.58 -14.20
N LEU A 545 -14.96 18.30 -14.58
CA LEU A 545 -15.99 17.59 -15.35
C LEU A 545 -17.23 17.21 -14.52
N ASN A 546 -17.16 17.23 -13.19
CA ASN A 546 -18.14 16.61 -12.29
C ASN A 546 -18.38 15.13 -12.65
N ARG A 547 -17.27 14.38 -12.66
CA ARG A 547 -17.21 12.93 -12.90
C ARG A 547 -16.27 12.28 -11.91
N ALA A 548 -16.48 11.00 -11.63
CA ALA A 548 -15.50 10.20 -10.91
C ALA A 548 -14.33 9.84 -11.83
N VAL A 549 -13.13 9.69 -11.26
CA VAL A 549 -11.90 9.38 -12.03
C VAL A 549 -12.07 8.11 -12.88
N PHE A 550 -12.70 7.06 -12.35
CA PHE A 550 -12.91 5.82 -13.10
C PHE A 550 -13.79 6.02 -14.35
N GLU A 551 -14.75 6.96 -14.32
CA GLU A 551 -15.58 7.29 -15.48
C GLU A 551 -14.77 7.99 -16.57
N VAL A 552 -13.86 8.89 -16.15
CA VAL A 552 -12.94 9.58 -17.05
C VAL A 552 -11.98 8.57 -17.68
N VAL A 553 -11.34 7.72 -16.88
CA VAL A 553 -10.35 6.71 -17.35
C VAL A 553 -10.98 5.64 -18.25
N ALA A 554 -12.25 5.30 -18.03
CA ALA A 554 -12.99 4.39 -18.89
C ALA A 554 -13.37 5.01 -20.25
N SER A 555 -13.37 6.34 -20.38
CA SER A 555 -13.78 7.06 -21.59
C SER A 555 -12.58 7.65 -22.34
N PRO A 556 -12.16 7.08 -23.49
CA PRO A 556 -11.10 7.64 -24.33
C PRO A 556 -11.38 9.09 -24.72
N ALA A 557 -12.65 9.43 -24.96
CA ALA A 557 -13.08 10.77 -25.32
C ALA A 557 -12.90 11.79 -24.19
N LEU A 558 -13.23 11.43 -22.95
CA LEU A 558 -13.02 12.32 -21.80
C LEU A 558 -11.52 12.47 -21.48
N LEU A 559 -10.74 11.38 -21.53
CA LEU A 559 -9.27 11.48 -21.40
C LEU A 559 -8.69 12.40 -22.48
N ALA A 560 -9.04 12.19 -23.74
CA ALA A 560 -8.53 12.97 -24.87
C ALA A 560 -8.89 14.47 -24.77
N ALA A 561 -10.03 14.82 -24.20
CA ALA A 561 -10.40 16.21 -23.95
C ALA A 561 -9.48 16.91 -22.94
N GLY A 562 -8.97 16.17 -21.95
CA GLY A 562 -8.06 16.68 -20.92
C GLY A 562 -6.61 16.85 -21.38
N ILE A 563 -6.22 16.30 -22.53
CA ILE A 563 -4.85 16.42 -23.06
C ILE A 563 -4.63 17.84 -23.61
N MET A 564 -3.72 18.60 -23.00
CA MET A 564 -3.38 19.96 -23.43
C MET A 564 -2.42 19.97 -24.62
N ASP A 565 -2.50 21.02 -25.45
CA ASP A 565 -1.54 21.24 -26.54
C ASP A 565 -0.16 21.67 -26.01
N GLU A 566 -0.15 22.28 -24.83
CA GLU A 566 1.04 22.65 -24.07
C GLU A 566 1.60 21.41 -23.37
N LEU A 567 2.86 21.08 -23.66
CA LEU A 567 3.59 19.97 -23.07
C LEU A 567 4.08 20.30 -21.65
N MET A 568 4.53 19.27 -20.93
CA MET A 568 5.15 19.40 -19.61
C MET A 568 6.30 20.43 -19.60
N CYS A 569 7.12 20.45 -20.65
CA CYS A 569 8.14 21.46 -20.93
C CYS A 569 8.53 21.42 -22.42
N GLU A 570 9.31 22.40 -22.89
CA GLU A 570 9.78 22.47 -24.29
C GLU A 570 10.55 21.21 -24.72
N LYS A 571 11.38 20.65 -23.83
CA LYS A 571 12.16 19.42 -24.09
C LYS A 571 11.26 18.21 -24.37
N CYS A 572 10.01 18.19 -23.91
CA CYS A 572 9.10 17.08 -24.13
C CYS A 572 8.62 16.93 -25.58
N GLN A 573 8.90 17.89 -26.47
CA GLN A 573 8.43 17.85 -27.85
C GLN A 573 9.11 16.75 -28.68
N ASP A 574 10.41 16.55 -28.46
CA ASP A 574 11.26 15.73 -29.34
C ASP A 574 11.83 14.49 -28.65
N ILE A 575 11.33 14.14 -27.46
CA ILE A 575 11.82 13.01 -26.67
C ILE A 575 10.82 11.86 -26.63
N SER A 576 11.37 10.67 -26.38
CA SER A 576 10.63 9.42 -26.27
C SER A 576 9.71 9.39 -25.04
N PRO A 577 8.65 8.54 -25.05
CA PRO A 577 7.78 8.36 -23.88
C PRO A 577 8.50 7.99 -22.58
N ASP A 578 9.58 7.20 -22.61
CA ASP A 578 10.35 6.84 -21.42
C ASP A 578 11.17 8.03 -20.86
N GLU A 579 11.68 8.91 -21.72
CA GLU A 579 12.32 10.17 -21.30
C GLU A 579 11.29 11.17 -20.74
N LYS A 580 10.07 11.21 -21.31
CA LYS A 580 8.96 12.00 -20.71
C LYS A 580 8.60 11.48 -19.33
N LEU A 581 8.51 10.15 -19.18
CA LEU A 581 8.24 9.52 -17.89
C LEU A 581 9.32 9.89 -16.87
N LEU A 582 10.59 9.90 -17.28
CA LEU A 582 11.71 10.30 -16.44
C LEU A 582 11.57 11.74 -15.93
N ILE A 583 11.28 12.70 -16.82
CA ILE A 583 11.05 14.10 -16.41
C ILE A 583 9.85 14.20 -15.46
N TRP A 584 8.76 13.49 -15.75
CA TRP A 584 7.56 13.51 -14.94
C TRP A 584 7.79 12.94 -13.53
N LEU A 585 8.43 11.77 -13.42
CA LEU A 585 8.76 11.15 -12.12
C LEU A 585 9.66 12.04 -11.28
N ASP A 586 10.62 12.73 -11.90
CA ASP A 586 11.52 13.64 -11.19
C ASP A 586 10.82 14.91 -10.66
N SER A 587 9.65 15.23 -11.22
CA SER A 587 8.92 16.47 -10.96
C SER A 587 7.72 16.29 -10.04
N TYR A 588 7.05 15.14 -10.11
CA TYR A 588 5.76 14.95 -9.47
C TYR A 588 5.90 14.44 -8.04
N TYR A 589 5.29 15.14 -7.06
CA TYR A 589 5.27 14.75 -5.66
C TYR A 589 3.95 15.25 -5.05
N ARG A 590 3.10 14.36 -4.50
CA ARG A 590 1.81 14.78 -3.89
C ARG A 590 1.82 14.67 -2.38
N LYS A 591 2.18 13.51 -1.82
CA LYS A 591 1.92 13.16 -0.41
C LYS A 591 3.13 13.22 0.51
N GLY A 592 4.18 13.93 0.09
CA GLY A 592 5.44 13.96 0.83
C GLY A 592 6.25 12.66 0.70
N SER A 593 5.90 11.80 -0.28
CA SER A 593 6.83 10.78 -0.77
C SER A 593 8.01 11.50 -1.41
N PHE A 594 9.14 11.53 -0.72
CA PHE A 594 10.39 12.15 -1.20
C PHE A 594 11.43 11.11 -1.58
N ASP A 595 11.01 9.85 -1.64
CA ASP A 595 11.85 8.71 -1.94
C ASP A 595 12.21 8.65 -3.43
N ASP A 596 13.10 7.72 -3.76
CA ASP A 596 13.38 7.33 -5.13
C ASP A 596 12.13 6.83 -5.84
N ARG A 597 12.09 7.01 -7.15
CA ARG A 597 10.88 6.77 -7.94
C ARG A 597 11.21 5.94 -9.14
N THR A 598 10.62 4.76 -9.21
CA THR A 598 10.76 3.84 -10.34
C THR A 598 9.41 3.35 -10.80
N LEU A 599 9.15 3.44 -12.10
CA LEU A 599 7.92 2.97 -12.72
C LEU A 599 8.25 2.28 -14.05
N VAL A 600 7.70 1.08 -14.24
CA VAL A 600 7.68 0.33 -15.49
C VAL A 600 6.24 0.16 -15.94
N VAL A 601 5.97 0.42 -17.24
CA VAL A 601 4.62 0.43 -17.82
C VAL A 601 4.58 -0.37 -19.12
N ILE A 602 3.59 -1.27 -19.26
CA ILE A 602 3.16 -1.85 -20.55
C ILE A 602 1.82 -1.24 -20.93
N TYR A 603 1.66 -0.72 -22.15
CA TYR A 603 0.40 -0.11 -22.63
C TYR A 603 0.16 -0.24 -24.14
#